data_AF-A0A091HCD2-F1
#
_entry.id   AF-A0A091HCD2-F1
#
_cell.length_a   1.000
_cell.length_b   1.000
_cell.length_c   1.000
_cell.angle_alpha   90.00
_cell.angle_beta   90.00
_cell.angle_gamma   90.00
#
_symmetry.space_group_name_H-M   'P 1'
#
loop_
_entity.id
_entity.type
_entity.pdbx_description
1 polymer ?
#
loop_
_entity_poly.entity_id
_entity_poly.type
_entity_poly.pdbx_seq_one_letter_code
_entity_poly.pdbx_strand_id
1 'polypeptide(L)'
;MVEAVLLDLFNLPANLQNNIQGLLCNTLETIEKCSSMPAPFVYVMCHQRQGSEKRGEQESLLPALSGLQGLNKRLEVVCALTTAAALYTIKQRLDEKDLSIIKVILPALRKDLMKVYINHLFTAVYQFEFEDLQVVSDCENLQIAESWSEGQTLPMQDVALIQSEIQMYLESLPSLKGELTILRSSLIPENIFRHGFTTRTGGISYIPTLSSCNLFSSSKRKDPQIVVKENLRRLANAAGFNPETFHRVKSDHANAVCIMGKTEPDSYDGIVTNQKGLTIAAPGADCIPVLFADPVRKACGAAHSGWKGTLLGVSMATVNAMVSEYCCNVKDILVVLGPSVGPCCYKLPHESAKEFHRIDPKCVRLFDSASPYIDIRRATRVLLESGGILPENIQDDSVTDHNQNITFCTACHPDKFYSHFRDGNNFGTQIGFISIKD
;
A
#
# COMPACT_ATOMS: atom_id res chain seq x y z
N MET A 1 3.04 23.28 14.45
CA MET A 1 4.32 23.30 15.21
C MET A 1 5.19 22.25 14.57
N VAL A 2 6.45 22.56 14.24
CA VAL A 2 7.36 21.59 13.62
C VAL A 2 7.63 20.44 14.58
N GLU A 3 7.48 19.20 14.12
CA GLU A 3 7.64 17.98 14.93
C GLU A 3 9.02 17.35 14.71
N ALA A 4 9.54 17.45 13.49
CA ALA A 4 10.87 16.96 13.11
C ALA A 4 11.61 17.95 12.21
N VAL A 5 12.94 17.98 12.32
CA VAL A 5 13.86 18.68 11.44
C VAL A 5 14.70 17.64 10.71
N LEU A 6 14.71 17.70 9.38
CA LEU A 6 15.57 16.90 8.51
C LEU A 6 16.68 17.79 7.96
N LEU A 7 17.93 17.47 8.29
CA LEU A 7 19.10 18.15 7.75
C LEU A 7 19.75 17.29 6.67
N ASP A 8 19.75 17.77 5.44
CA ASP A 8 20.36 17.08 4.29
C ASP A 8 21.81 17.50 4.08
N LEU A 9 22.73 16.58 4.37
CA LEU A 9 24.18 16.76 4.17
C LEU A 9 24.72 15.92 3.00
N PHE A 10 23.86 15.31 2.17
CA PHE A 10 24.32 14.57 0.99
C PHE A 10 25.03 15.49 -0.01
N ASN A 11 26.15 15.00 -0.56
CA ASN A 11 26.93 15.67 -1.60
C ASN A 11 27.36 17.11 -1.25
N LEU A 12 27.61 17.40 0.04
CA LEU A 12 28.17 18.68 0.43
C LEU A 12 29.56 18.90 -0.19
N PRO A 13 29.82 20.11 -0.75
CA PRO A 13 31.15 20.50 -1.22
C PRO A 13 32.25 20.29 -0.16
N ALA A 14 33.46 19.91 -0.58
CA ALA A 14 34.55 19.55 0.34
C ALA A 14 34.97 20.71 1.27
N ASN A 15 34.88 21.96 0.82
CA ASN A 15 35.15 23.15 1.63
C ASN A 15 34.15 23.32 2.80
N LEU A 16 32.91 22.91 2.60
CA LEU A 16 31.84 22.94 3.60
C LEU A 16 32.05 21.89 4.68
N GLN A 17 32.62 20.74 4.31
CA GLN A 17 32.81 19.61 5.22
C GLN A 17 33.73 19.93 6.40
N ASN A 18 34.69 20.84 6.22
CA ASN A 18 35.62 21.26 7.27
C ASN A 18 34.96 22.11 8.38
N ASN A 19 33.76 22.67 8.15
CA ASN A 19 33.04 23.49 9.13
C ASN A 19 31.65 22.92 9.52
N ILE A 20 31.35 21.68 9.14
CA ILE A 20 30.04 21.05 9.40
C ILE A 20 29.76 20.91 10.90
N GLN A 21 30.77 20.66 11.74
CA GLN A 21 30.55 20.54 13.19
C GLN A 21 30.06 21.85 13.80
N GLY A 22 30.65 22.99 13.42
CA GLY A 22 30.20 24.32 13.85
C GLY A 22 28.81 24.66 13.30
N LEU A 23 28.56 24.33 12.03
CA LEU A 23 27.25 24.52 11.41
C LEU A 23 26.15 23.69 12.09
N LEU A 24 26.43 22.41 12.40
CA LEU A 24 25.53 21.51 13.12
C LEU A 24 25.24 22.01 14.52
N CYS A 25 26.27 22.38 15.29
CA CYS A 25 26.09 22.93 16.64
C CYS A 25 25.23 24.20 16.60
N ASN A 26 25.53 25.14 15.69
CA ASN A 26 24.75 26.37 15.54
C ASN A 26 23.29 26.09 15.12
N THR A 27 23.09 25.16 14.19
CA THR A 27 21.75 24.77 13.73
C THR A 27 20.95 24.12 14.87
N LEU A 28 21.56 23.19 15.61
CA LEU A 28 20.96 22.52 16.77
C LEU A 28 20.63 23.52 17.89
N GLU A 29 21.55 24.42 18.23
CA GLU A 29 21.32 25.48 19.22
C GLU A 29 20.20 26.43 18.80
N THR A 30 20.11 26.77 17.51
CA THR A 30 19.04 27.64 16.98
C THR A 30 17.69 26.93 17.08
N ILE A 31 17.63 25.64 16.72
CA ILE A 31 16.42 24.83 16.85
C ILE A 31 15.98 24.76 18.31
N GLU A 32 16.90 24.53 19.25
CA GLU A 32 16.61 24.50 20.69
C GLU A 32 16.13 25.85 21.24
N LYS A 33 16.71 26.97 20.78
CA LYS A 33 16.34 28.33 21.22
C LYS A 33 15.01 28.82 20.62
N CYS A 34 14.65 28.36 19.43
CA CYS A 34 13.44 28.81 18.72
C CYS A 34 12.17 28.00 19.05
N SER A 35 12.27 26.82 19.68
CA SER A 35 11.10 25.99 19.96
C SER A 35 10.37 26.39 21.25
N SER A 36 9.13 26.91 21.11
CA SER A 36 8.13 26.81 22.18
C SER A 36 7.76 25.33 22.34
N MET A 37 7.90 24.80 23.56
CA MET A 37 7.82 23.39 23.95
C MET A 37 6.82 22.50 23.16
N PRO A 38 7.16 21.23 22.85
CA PRO A 38 8.47 20.56 22.99
C PRO A 38 9.38 20.73 21.75
N ALA A 39 10.70 20.66 21.95
CA ALA A 39 11.70 20.74 20.87
C ALA A 39 11.56 19.60 19.83
N PRO A 40 11.73 19.87 18.53
CA PRO A 40 11.53 18.86 17.48
C PRO A 40 12.58 17.74 17.53
N PHE A 41 12.27 16.58 16.92
CA PHE A 41 13.28 15.56 16.64
C PHE A 41 14.20 16.03 15.51
N VAL A 42 15.48 15.67 15.52
CA VAL A 42 16.43 16.08 14.48
C VAL A 42 17.02 14.85 13.81
N TYR A 43 16.87 14.77 12.50
CA TYR A 43 17.44 13.72 11.66
C TYR A 43 18.47 14.33 10.72
N VAL A 44 19.69 13.81 10.74
CA VAL A 44 20.77 14.24 9.84
C VAL A 44 21.04 13.13 8.84
N MET A 45 20.91 13.41 7.55
CA MET A 45 21.21 12.44 6.50
C MET A 45 22.56 12.69 5.82
N CYS A 46 23.37 11.64 5.69
CA CYS A 46 24.74 11.68 5.18
C CYS A 46 25.00 10.54 4.18
N HIS A 47 25.89 10.78 3.22
CA HIS A 47 26.31 9.74 2.27
C HIS A 47 27.32 8.79 2.92
N GLN A 48 27.08 7.48 2.81
CA GLN A 48 28.02 6.43 3.20
C GLN A 48 28.91 6.06 1.99
N ARG A 49 30.24 6.20 2.12
CA ARG A 49 31.17 5.76 1.05
C ARG A 49 31.48 4.26 1.16
N GLN A 50 31.50 3.55 0.02
CA GLN A 50 32.01 2.18 -0.04
C GLN A 50 33.53 2.17 0.18
N GLY A 51 34.00 1.27 1.06
CA GLY A 51 35.41 1.15 1.42
C GLY A 51 36.28 0.63 0.27
N SER A 52 36.73 1.52 -0.61
CA SER A 52 37.94 1.34 -1.44
C SER A 52 38.46 2.63 -2.10
N GLU A 53 37.73 3.75 -2.04
CA GLU A 53 38.28 5.04 -2.48
C GLU A 53 39.20 5.65 -1.41
N LYS A 54 40.49 5.74 -1.78
CA LYS A 54 41.66 6.28 -1.05
C LYS A 54 41.39 7.04 0.26
N ARG A 55 42.07 6.58 1.33
CA ARG A 55 42.23 7.21 2.66
C ARG A 55 42.90 8.59 2.60
N GLY A 56 42.22 9.60 2.08
CA GLY A 56 42.67 10.98 2.12
C GLY A 56 41.48 11.94 2.24
N GLU A 57 41.42 12.63 3.38
CA GLU A 57 40.71 13.91 3.61
C GLU A 57 39.20 13.93 3.93
N GLN A 58 38.51 12.79 4.16
CA GLN A 58 37.09 12.81 4.60
C GLN A 58 36.75 11.96 5.85
N GLU A 59 37.75 11.61 6.66
CA GLU A 59 37.56 10.86 7.92
C GLU A 59 36.92 11.67 9.08
N SER A 60 36.55 12.95 8.89
CA SER A 60 36.21 13.84 10.04
C SER A 60 34.74 13.93 10.45
N LEU A 61 33.77 13.52 9.62
CA LEU A 61 32.34 13.78 9.90
C LEU A 61 31.65 12.77 10.82
N LEU A 62 31.86 11.48 10.59
CA LEU A 62 31.20 10.42 11.36
C LEU A 62 31.55 10.45 12.86
N PRO A 63 32.82 10.65 13.27
CA PRO A 63 33.15 10.77 14.70
C PRO A 63 32.52 12.01 15.35
N ALA A 64 32.50 13.15 14.66
CA ALA A 64 31.89 14.39 15.17
C ALA A 64 30.37 14.24 15.33
N LEU A 65 29.70 13.64 14.35
CA LEU A 65 28.26 13.33 14.38
C LEU A 65 27.90 12.34 15.50
N SER A 66 28.75 11.33 15.72
CA SER A 66 28.58 10.35 16.81
C SER A 66 28.72 11.00 18.19
N GLY A 67 29.65 11.96 18.34
CA GLY A 67 29.79 12.75 19.57
C GLY A 67 28.55 13.59 19.90
N LEU A 68 27.92 14.18 18.88
CA LEU A 68 26.69 14.98 19.03
C LEU A 68 25.46 14.14 19.39
N GLN A 69 25.32 12.93 18.83
CA GLN A 69 24.23 12.01 19.22
C GLN A 69 24.27 11.64 20.70
N GLY A 70 25.47 11.50 21.28
CA GLY A 70 25.63 11.24 22.71
C GLY A 70 25.12 12.36 23.60
N LEU A 71 25.04 13.59 23.09
CA LEU A 71 24.65 14.79 23.82
C LEU A 71 23.15 15.12 23.70
N ASN A 72 22.49 14.74 22.59
CA ASN A 72 21.08 15.02 22.37
C ASN A 72 20.29 13.75 21.98
N LYS A 73 19.44 13.27 22.90
CA LYS A 73 18.60 12.06 22.70
C LYS A 73 17.56 12.19 21.58
N ARG A 74 17.33 13.39 21.04
CA ARG A 74 16.40 13.65 19.92
C ARG A 74 17.12 13.77 18.57
N LEU A 75 18.45 13.66 18.54
CA LEU A 75 19.27 13.68 17.33
C LEU A 75 19.56 12.25 16.86
N GLU A 76 19.22 11.96 15.60
CA GLU A 76 19.59 10.71 14.92
C GLU A 76 20.30 11.04 13.60
N VAL A 77 21.30 10.22 13.27
CA VAL A 77 22.15 10.39 12.08
C VAL A 77 21.96 9.14 11.24
N VAL A 78 21.51 9.34 10.01
CA VAL A 78 21.21 8.28 9.05
C VAL A 78 22.21 8.39 7.91
N CYS A 79 23.22 7.53 7.92
CA CYS A 79 24.12 7.42 6.78
C CYS A 79 23.70 6.25 5.87
N ALA A 80 23.60 6.51 4.57
CA ALA A 80 23.22 5.52 3.58
C ALA A 80 23.94 5.74 2.24
N LEU A 81 24.00 4.70 1.41
CA LEU A 81 24.62 4.77 0.08
C LEU A 81 23.87 5.71 -0.87
N THR A 82 22.56 5.85 -0.70
CA THR A 82 21.70 6.60 -1.63
C THR A 82 20.73 7.52 -0.88
N THR A 83 20.20 8.53 -1.57
CA THR A 83 19.24 9.48 -0.98
C THR A 83 17.91 8.76 -0.69
N ALA A 84 17.48 7.87 -1.59
CA ALA A 84 16.31 7.02 -1.40
C ALA A 84 16.40 6.18 -0.12
N ALA A 85 17.56 5.53 0.11
CA ALA A 85 17.77 4.69 1.29
C ALA A 85 17.69 5.50 2.59
N ALA A 86 18.40 6.64 2.65
CA ALA A 86 18.38 7.52 3.82
C ALA A 86 16.97 8.05 4.11
N LEU A 87 16.26 8.54 3.10
CA LEU A 87 14.90 9.08 3.27
C LEU A 87 13.89 8.01 3.66
N TYR A 88 14.01 6.79 3.10
CA TYR A 88 13.15 5.69 3.52
C TYR A 88 13.37 5.31 4.98
N THR A 89 14.63 5.24 5.44
CA THR A 89 14.94 5.01 6.86
C THR A 89 14.40 6.15 7.74
N ILE A 90 14.55 7.40 7.32
CA ILE A 90 14.01 8.54 8.07
C ILE A 90 12.49 8.49 8.14
N LYS A 91 11.82 8.13 7.04
CA LYS A 91 10.37 7.90 7.05
C LYS A 91 9.98 6.83 8.07
N GLN A 92 10.74 5.73 8.18
CA GLN A 92 10.50 4.71 9.21
C GLN A 92 10.58 5.31 10.62
N ARG A 93 11.59 6.15 10.90
CA ARG A 93 11.73 6.81 12.20
C ARG A 93 10.62 7.81 12.51
N LEU A 94 10.20 8.58 11.50
CA LEU A 94 9.06 9.48 11.61
C LEU A 94 7.79 8.69 11.95
N ASP A 95 7.56 7.57 11.28
CA ASP A 95 6.38 6.72 11.52
C ASP A 95 6.38 6.02 12.87
N GLU A 96 7.54 5.54 13.34
CA GLU A 96 7.72 4.96 14.68
C GLU A 96 7.32 5.94 15.80
N LYS A 97 7.46 7.25 15.54
CA LYS A 97 7.18 8.33 16.49
C LYS A 97 5.90 9.10 16.19
N ASP A 98 5.16 8.68 15.16
CA ASP A 98 3.95 9.36 14.64
C ASP A 98 4.15 10.84 14.30
N LEU A 99 5.29 11.19 13.69
CA LEU A 99 5.63 12.54 13.27
C LEU A 99 5.23 12.77 11.82
N SER A 100 4.64 13.93 11.54
CA SER A 100 4.05 14.30 10.25
C SER A 100 4.35 15.72 9.80
N ILE A 101 4.80 16.62 10.67
CA ILE A 101 5.17 18.01 10.31
C ILE A 101 6.70 18.14 10.34
N ILE A 102 7.31 18.16 9.16
CA ILE A 102 8.77 18.09 8.99
C ILE A 102 9.29 19.39 8.37
N LYS A 103 10.31 19.98 8.98
CA LYS A 103 11.11 21.05 8.40
C LYS A 103 12.38 20.47 7.78
N VAL A 104 12.62 20.73 6.51
CA VAL A 104 13.80 20.24 5.77
C VAL A 104 14.76 21.40 5.60
N ILE A 105 15.97 21.24 6.12
CA ILE A 105 17.08 22.19 5.98
C ILE A 105 18.11 21.57 5.04
N LEU A 106 18.36 22.22 3.90
CA LEU A 106 19.21 21.66 2.85
C LEU A 106 19.85 22.75 1.97
N PRO A 107 20.97 22.45 1.27
CA PRO A 107 21.52 23.36 0.27
C PRO A 107 20.48 23.70 -0.79
N ALA A 108 20.38 24.98 -1.18
CA ALA A 108 19.37 25.47 -2.12
C ALA A 108 19.34 24.66 -3.44
N LEU A 109 20.52 24.27 -3.96
CA LEU A 109 20.67 23.47 -5.18
C LEU A 109 20.05 22.06 -5.11
N ARG A 110 19.80 21.52 -3.90
CA ARG A 110 19.22 20.17 -3.69
C ARG A 110 17.70 20.21 -3.48
N LYS A 111 17.12 21.40 -3.35
CA LYS A 111 15.71 21.59 -2.93
C LYS A 111 14.73 20.90 -3.86
N ASP A 112 14.88 21.07 -5.17
CA ASP A 112 13.96 20.49 -6.13
C ASP A 112 14.14 18.98 -6.30
N LEU A 113 15.38 18.47 -6.20
CA LEU A 113 15.65 17.03 -6.15
C LEU A 113 14.95 16.40 -4.94
N MET A 114 15.08 17.01 -3.76
CA MET A 114 14.47 16.54 -2.51
C MET A 114 12.94 16.49 -2.61
N LYS A 115 12.30 17.48 -3.26
CA LYS A 115 10.86 17.46 -3.51
C LYS A 115 10.43 16.25 -4.34
N VAL A 116 11.20 15.84 -5.35
CA VAL A 116 10.89 14.64 -6.16
C VAL A 116 10.96 13.37 -5.30
N TYR A 117 12.00 13.23 -4.47
CA TYR A 117 12.07 12.10 -3.52
C TYR A 117 10.88 12.08 -2.56
N ILE A 118 10.56 13.23 -1.96
CA ILE A 118 9.45 13.35 -1.00
C ILE A 118 8.12 12.99 -1.66
N ASN A 119 7.86 13.48 -2.87
CA ASN A 119 6.63 13.19 -3.60
C ASN A 119 6.42 11.69 -3.90
N HIS A 120 7.51 10.92 -3.96
CA HIS A 120 7.46 9.49 -4.23
C HIS A 120 7.45 8.64 -2.96
N LEU A 121 8.23 9.03 -1.94
CA LEU A 121 8.41 8.25 -0.71
C LEU A 121 7.39 8.60 0.39
N PHE A 122 6.76 9.77 0.32
CA PHE A 122 5.80 10.24 1.32
C PHE A 122 4.42 10.46 0.67
N THR A 123 3.39 10.56 1.53
CA THR A 123 2.02 10.88 1.11
C THR A 123 1.60 12.24 1.68
N ALA A 124 0.38 12.68 1.35
CA ALA A 124 -0.18 13.93 1.88
C ALA A 124 -0.46 13.89 3.39
N VAL A 125 -0.22 12.76 4.06
CA VAL A 125 -0.23 12.68 5.53
C VAL A 125 0.90 13.52 6.13
N TYR A 126 2.01 13.72 5.41
CA TYR A 126 3.15 14.49 5.86
C TYR A 126 3.11 15.91 5.29
N GLN A 127 3.52 16.88 6.10
CA GLN A 127 3.66 18.28 5.74
C GLN A 127 5.15 18.63 5.77
N PHE A 128 5.63 19.28 4.72
CA PHE A 128 7.03 19.65 4.57
C PHE A 128 7.17 21.16 4.42
N GLU A 129 8.01 21.75 5.27
CA GLU A 129 8.50 23.13 5.15
C GLU A 129 9.98 23.09 4.76
N PHE A 130 10.44 23.96 3.87
CA PHE A 130 11.84 23.96 3.43
C PHE A 130 12.55 25.26 3.83
N GLU A 131 13.76 25.12 4.35
CA GLU A 131 14.66 26.22 4.67
C GLU A 131 16.04 25.96 4.05
N ASP A 132 16.66 27.01 3.54
CA ASP A 132 17.97 26.89 2.92
C ASP A 132 19.05 26.83 4.01
N LEU A 133 19.98 25.89 3.87
CA LEU A 133 21.10 25.75 4.78
C LEU A 133 22.03 26.96 4.64
N GLN A 134 21.97 27.89 5.59
CA GLN A 134 22.81 29.09 5.61
C GLN A 134 24.25 28.71 5.96
N VAL A 135 25.17 28.95 5.02
CA VAL A 135 26.60 28.79 5.21
C VAL A 135 27.17 30.17 5.47
N VAL A 136 27.74 30.41 6.66
CA VAL A 136 28.55 31.61 6.89
C VAL A 136 29.80 31.49 6.01
N SER A 137 29.79 32.17 4.86
CA SER A 137 30.92 32.17 3.94
C SER A 137 31.87 33.32 4.27
N ASP A 138 33.01 33.01 4.87
CA ASP A 138 34.22 33.84 4.75
C ASP A 138 34.95 33.47 3.45
N CYS A 139 34.24 33.44 2.31
CA CYS A 139 34.85 33.12 1.02
C CYS A 139 34.17 33.87 -0.11
N GLU A 140 34.64 35.10 -0.34
CA GLU A 140 34.59 35.73 -1.66
C GLU A 140 35.30 34.80 -2.67
N ASN A 141 34.66 34.54 -3.81
CA ASN A 141 35.18 33.81 -4.99
C ASN A 141 34.90 32.31 -5.13
N LEU A 142 33.64 31.90 -4.98
CA LEU A 142 33.12 30.81 -5.82
C LEU A 142 32.26 31.43 -6.91
N GLN A 143 32.72 31.37 -8.17
CA GLN A 143 31.88 31.63 -9.33
C GLN A 143 30.68 30.68 -9.24
N ILE A 144 29.54 31.26 -8.88
CA ILE A 144 28.25 30.59 -8.78
C ILE A 144 27.92 30.14 -10.21
N ALA A 145 28.07 28.84 -10.48
CA ALA A 145 27.36 28.23 -11.59
C ALA A 145 25.88 28.54 -11.38
N GLU A 146 25.29 29.16 -12.41
CA GLU A 146 24.00 29.84 -12.42
C GLU A 146 23.01 29.35 -11.37
N SER A 147 22.60 30.27 -10.49
CA SER A 147 21.46 30.08 -9.61
C SER A 147 20.25 29.66 -10.44
N TRP A 148 19.76 28.44 -10.23
CA TRP A 148 18.48 28.03 -10.78
C TRP A 148 17.42 28.95 -10.16
N SER A 149 16.88 29.86 -10.98
CA SER A 149 15.80 30.75 -10.58
C SER A 149 14.62 29.95 -10.08
N GLU A 150 14.00 30.39 -8.96
CA GLU A 150 12.72 29.85 -8.49
C GLU A 150 11.74 29.73 -9.66
N GLY A 151 11.40 28.50 -10.05
CA GLY A 151 10.42 28.22 -11.10
C GLY A 151 10.91 27.39 -12.31
N GLN A 152 12.20 27.05 -12.42
CA GLN A 152 12.63 26.08 -13.45
C GLN A 152 12.32 24.64 -13.00
N THR A 153 11.58 23.91 -13.82
CA THR A 153 11.25 22.50 -13.58
C THR A 153 12.51 21.65 -13.75
N LEU A 154 12.77 20.75 -12.80
CA LEU A 154 13.91 19.83 -12.85
C LEU A 154 13.92 19.05 -14.19
N PRO A 155 15.07 18.88 -14.86
CA PRO A 155 15.13 18.15 -16.13
C PRO A 155 14.49 16.76 -16.03
N MET A 156 13.74 16.33 -17.05
CA MET A 156 13.05 15.03 -17.05
C MET A 156 14.01 13.85 -16.82
N GLN A 157 15.26 13.97 -17.27
CA GLN A 157 16.29 12.97 -17.08
C GLN A 157 16.65 12.78 -15.60
N ASP A 158 16.77 13.88 -14.84
CA ASP A 158 17.09 13.82 -13.41
C ASP A 158 15.93 13.22 -12.60
N VAL A 159 14.69 13.55 -12.98
CA VAL A 159 13.49 12.92 -12.39
C VAL A 159 13.49 11.40 -12.65
N ALA A 160 13.84 10.97 -13.86
CA ALA A 160 13.92 9.54 -14.20
C ALA A 160 15.04 8.82 -13.42
N LEU A 161 16.18 9.46 -13.20
CA LEU A 161 17.26 8.92 -12.38
C LEU A 161 16.83 8.73 -10.92
N ILE A 162 16.14 9.72 -10.33
CA ILE A 162 15.57 9.60 -8.97
C ILE A 162 14.56 8.46 -8.88
N GLN A 163 13.66 8.34 -9.86
CA GLN A 163 12.69 7.26 -9.93
C GLN A 163 13.37 5.89 -9.99
N SER A 164 14.41 5.76 -10.82
CA SER A 164 15.21 4.54 -10.93
C SER A 164 15.93 4.21 -9.62
N GLU A 165 16.51 5.21 -8.93
CA GLU A 165 17.17 5.01 -7.63
C GLU A 165 16.17 4.48 -6.59
N ILE A 166 15.00 5.11 -6.47
CA ILE A 166 13.95 4.69 -5.54
C ILE A 166 13.50 3.27 -5.86
N GLN A 167 13.22 2.98 -7.14
CA GLN A 167 12.78 1.66 -7.56
C GLN A 167 13.82 0.58 -7.21
N MET A 168 15.09 0.77 -7.60
CA MET A 168 16.16 -0.19 -7.30
C MET A 168 16.30 -0.43 -5.80
N TYR A 169 16.20 0.63 -4.98
CA TYR A 169 16.25 0.49 -3.54
C TYR A 169 15.08 -0.33 -2.99
N LEU A 170 13.84 -0.02 -3.37
CA LEU A 170 12.66 -0.76 -2.90
C LEU A 170 12.65 -2.23 -3.35
N GLU A 171 13.10 -2.50 -4.58
CA GLU A 171 13.26 -3.86 -5.09
C GLU A 171 14.30 -4.67 -4.30
N SER A 172 15.34 -3.99 -3.77
CA SER A 172 16.38 -4.63 -2.94
C SER A 172 15.93 -4.98 -1.52
N LEU A 173 14.81 -4.41 -1.04
CA LEU A 173 14.36 -4.63 0.33
C LEU A 173 13.94 -6.09 0.57
N PRO A 174 14.26 -6.68 1.73
CA PRO A 174 13.81 -8.03 2.04
C PRO A 174 12.29 -8.09 2.22
N SER A 175 11.71 -9.27 1.97
CA SER A 175 10.32 -9.54 2.30
C SER A 175 10.11 -9.51 3.82
N LEU A 176 9.05 -8.84 4.26
CA LEU A 176 8.64 -8.81 5.66
C LEU A 176 7.57 -9.88 5.94
N LYS A 177 7.55 -10.36 7.18
CA LYS A 177 6.58 -11.37 7.67
C LYS A 177 6.57 -12.68 6.87
N GLY A 178 7.72 -13.10 6.35
CA GLY A 178 7.89 -14.34 5.61
C GLY A 178 7.59 -14.22 4.13
N GLU A 179 7.33 -15.35 3.49
CA GLU A 179 7.10 -15.43 2.04
C GLU A 179 5.70 -14.97 1.63
N LEU A 180 5.59 -14.50 0.39
CA LEU A 180 4.31 -14.16 -0.21
C LEU A 180 3.46 -15.42 -0.36
N THR A 181 2.25 -15.40 0.20
CA THR A 181 1.32 -16.53 0.13
C THR A 181 0.08 -16.17 -0.68
N ILE A 182 -0.25 -17.04 -1.65
CA ILE A 182 -1.45 -16.94 -2.50
C ILE A 182 -2.32 -18.16 -2.22
N LEU A 183 -3.53 -17.92 -1.72
CA LEU A 183 -4.53 -18.97 -1.53
C LEU A 183 -5.23 -19.22 -2.86
N ARG A 184 -5.29 -20.48 -3.29
CA ARG A 184 -5.94 -20.89 -4.53
C ARG A 184 -7.06 -21.87 -4.25
N SER A 185 -8.14 -21.71 -4.99
CA SER A 185 -9.26 -22.64 -5.01
C SER A 185 -9.05 -23.69 -6.08
N SER A 186 -9.30 -24.96 -5.74
CA SER A 186 -9.34 -26.09 -6.67
C SER A 186 -10.54 -26.06 -7.63
N LEU A 187 -11.57 -25.25 -7.32
CA LEU A 187 -12.75 -25.10 -8.15
C LEU A 187 -12.42 -24.40 -9.48
N ILE A 188 -11.56 -23.38 -9.45
CA ILE A 188 -11.19 -22.63 -10.67
C ILE A 188 -10.07 -23.38 -11.41
N PRO A 189 -10.26 -23.75 -12.69
CA PRO A 189 -9.29 -24.56 -13.44
C PRO A 189 -8.02 -23.77 -13.80
N GLU A 190 -6.91 -24.13 -13.17
CA GLU A 190 -5.62 -23.45 -13.33
C GLU A 190 -5.02 -23.59 -14.74
N ASN A 191 -5.45 -24.55 -15.55
CA ASN A 191 -5.02 -24.63 -16.95
C ASN A 191 -5.63 -23.53 -17.82
N ILE A 192 -6.70 -22.86 -17.36
CA ILE A 192 -7.39 -21.78 -18.09
C ILE A 192 -7.14 -20.43 -17.41
N PHE A 193 -7.16 -20.39 -16.07
CA PHE A 193 -7.08 -19.15 -15.31
C PHE A 193 -5.82 -19.09 -14.42
N ARG A 194 -5.32 -17.89 -14.17
CA ARG A 194 -4.44 -17.60 -13.02
C ARG A 194 -5.27 -16.84 -12.01
N HIS A 195 -5.42 -17.36 -10.80
CA HIS A 195 -6.19 -16.73 -9.73
C HIS A 195 -5.52 -16.87 -8.37
N GLY A 196 -6.06 -16.13 -7.41
CA GLY A 196 -5.83 -16.39 -6.01
C GLY A 196 -6.23 -15.22 -5.11
N PHE A 197 -6.10 -15.46 -3.81
CA PHE A 197 -6.31 -14.46 -2.76
C PHE A 197 -5.01 -14.26 -2.00
N THR A 198 -4.58 -13.02 -1.87
CA THR A 198 -3.32 -12.70 -1.19
C THR A 198 -3.50 -12.72 0.32
N THR A 199 -2.44 -13.13 1.02
CA THR A 199 -2.27 -12.84 2.46
C THR A 199 -1.56 -11.50 2.64
N ARG A 200 -1.30 -11.12 3.89
CA ARG A 200 -0.55 -9.92 4.26
C ARG A 200 0.98 -10.10 4.25
N THR A 201 1.50 -11.28 3.92
CA THR A 201 2.94 -11.63 4.05
C THR A 201 3.71 -11.40 2.75
N GLY A 202 5.03 -11.23 2.81
CA GLY A 202 5.89 -11.19 1.62
C GLY A 202 6.04 -9.84 0.92
N GLY A 203 5.56 -8.74 1.52
CA GLY A 203 5.73 -7.38 0.98
C GLY A 203 6.79 -6.57 1.71
N ILE A 204 6.85 -5.26 1.41
CA ILE A 204 7.85 -4.32 1.95
C ILE A 204 7.25 -3.22 2.85
N SER A 205 5.92 -3.15 2.97
CA SER A 205 5.29 -2.18 3.85
C SER A 205 5.66 -2.48 5.30
N TYR A 206 6.24 -1.52 6.01
CA TYR A 206 6.74 -1.72 7.38
C TYR A 206 5.79 -1.24 8.48
N ILE A 207 4.87 -0.32 8.16
CA ILE A 207 3.94 0.25 9.13
C ILE A 207 3.09 -0.88 9.72
N PRO A 208 3.01 -1.08 11.05
CA PRO A 208 2.46 -2.30 11.65
C PRO A 208 1.09 -2.75 11.10
N THR A 209 0.19 -1.80 10.90
CA THR A 209 -1.16 -2.06 10.40
C THR A 209 -1.23 -2.27 8.87
N LEU A 210 -0.20 -1.82 8.14
CA LEU A 210 -0.05 -2.00 6.69
C LEU A 210 0.93 -3.13 6.36
N SER A 211 1.69 -3.63 7.33
CA SER A 211 2.75 -4.59 7.08
C SER A 211 2.19 -5.99 6.79
N SER A 212 2.57 -6.68 5.70
CA SER A 212 3.69 -6.39 4.78
C SER A 212 3.31 -6.20 3.31
N CYS A 213 2.45 -7.05 2.74
CA CYS A 213 2.03 -6.99 1.34
C CYS A 213 0.75 -6.16 1.20
N ASN A 214 0.85 -4.87 1.51
CA ASN A 214 -0.27 -3.95 1.30
C ASN A 214 -0.39 -3.61 -0.19
N LEU A 215 -1.58 -3.82 -0.74
CA LEU A 215 -1.85 -3.63 -2.17
C LEU A 215 -2.70 -2.37 -2.44
N PHE A 216 -2.90 -1.50 -1.45
CA PHE A 216 -3.65 -0.25 -1.61
C PHE A 216 -2.95 0.96 -0.99
N SER A 217 -2.93 2.08 -1.72
CA SER A 217 -2.49 3.39 -1.24
C SER A 217 -3.55 4.45 -1.55
N SER A 218 -3.60 5.50 -0.74
CA SER A 218 -4.34 6.74 -0.99
C SER A 218 -3.65 7.90 -0.30
N SER A 219 -4.01 9.14 -0.66
CA SER A 219 -3.46 10.36 -0.04
C SER A 219 -3.67 10.43 1.47
N LYS A 220 -4.66 9.70 2.00
CA LYS A 220 -5.00 9.65 3.44
C LYS A 220 -4.25 8.55 4.20
N ARG A 221 -3.46 7.71 3.53
CA ARG A 221 -2.70 6.60 4.14
C ARG A 221 -1.20 6.90 4.08
N LYS A 222 -0.43 6.28 4.98
CA LYS A 222 1.02 6.51 5.12
C LYS A 222 1.89 5.70 4.13
N ASP A 223 1.37 4.61 3.56
CA ASP A 223 2.08 3.87 2.51
C ASP A 223 1.98 4.62 1.17
N PRO A 224 3.10 5.02 0.55
CA PRO A 224 3.09 5.69 -0.73
C PRO A 224 2.80 4.72 -1.88
N GLN A 225 2.38 5.27 -3.02
CA GLN A 225 2.03 4.49 -4.20
C GLN A 225 3.21 3.62 -4.70
N ILE A 226 4.45 4.11 -4.61
CA ILE A 226 5.64 3.39 -5.09
C ILE A 226 5.91 2.11 -4.28
N VAL A 227 5.66 2.12 -2.98
CA VAL A 227 5.80 0.94 -2.09
C VAL A 227 4.72 -0.11 -2.42
N VAL A 228 3.48 0.35 -2.65
CA VAL A 228 2.38 -0.52 -3.06
C VAL A 228 2.61 -1.08 -4.47
N LYS A 229 3.20 -0.30 -5.39
CA LYS A 229 3.59 -0.76 -6.73
C LYS A 229 4.64 -1.88 -6.65
N GLU A 230 5.61 -1.77 -5.75
CA GLU A 230 6.58 -2.85 -5.52
C GLU A 230 5.92 -4.12 -4.94
N ASN A 231 5.00 -3.98 -3.98
CA ASN A 231 4.22 -5.13 -3.49
C ASN A 231 3.41 -5.80 -4.62
N LEU A 232 2.80 -5.02 -5.51
CA LEU A 232 2.10 -5.53 -6.68
C LEU A 232 3.05 -6.23 -7.66
N ARG A 233 4.25 -5.70 -7.89
CA ARG A 233 5.27 -6.34 -8.75
C ARG A 233 5.69 -7.70 -8.16
N ARG A 234 5.92 -7.79 -6.85
CA ARG A 234 6.22 -9.05 -6.16
C ARG A 234 5.09 -10.07 -6.32
N LEU A 235 3.85 -9.63 -6.12
CA LEU A 235 2.67 -10.46 -6.35
C LEU A 235 2.59 -10.93 -7.80
N ALA A 236 2.77 -10.03 -8.76
CA ALA A 236 2.70 -10.33 -10.18
C ALA A 236 3.74 -11.38 -10.60
N ASN A 237 4.97 -11.26 -10.09
CA ASN A 237 6.03 -12.26 -10.28
C ASN A 237 5.64 -13.63 -9.69
N ALA A 238 5.12 -13.66 -8.46
CA ALA A 238 4.73 -14.90 -7.80
C ALA A 238 3.48 -15.56 -8.42
N ALA A 239 2.57 -14.76 -8.97
CA ALA A 239 1.32 -15.20 -9.59
C ALA A 239 1.43 -15.45 -11.09
N GLY A 240 2.49 -14.96 -11.74
CA GLY A 240 2.73 -15.09 -13.18
C GLY A 240 1.84 -14.22 -14.06
N PHE A 241 1.49 -13.01 -13.60
CA PHE A 241 0.74 -12.03 -14.41
C PHE A 241 1.55 -10.76 -14.68
N ASN A 242 1.14 -9.96 -15.67
CA ASN A 242 1.76 -8.68 -15.97
C ASN A 242 1.15 -7.56 -15.09
N PRO A 243 1.93 -6.86 -14.25
CA PRO A 243 1.41 -5.80 -13.39
C PRO A 243 0.94 -4.56 -14.18
N GLU A 244 1.39 -4.35 -15.42
CA GLU A 244 0.98 -3.23 -16.26
C GLU A 244 -0.42 -3.41 -16.88
N THR A 245 -0.93 -4.65 -16.90
CA THR A 245 -2.30 -4.99 -17.33
C THR A 245 -3.21 -5.38 -16.16
N PHE A 246 -2.86 -4.91 -14.96
CA PHE A 246 -3.62 -5.12 -13.73
C PHE A 246 -4.66 -4.02 -13.53
N HIS A 247 -5.91 -4.43 -13.35
CA HIS A 247 -7.05 -3.56 -13.07
C HIS A 247 -7.71 -3.99 -11.76
N ARG A 248 -7.94 -3.03 -10.87
CA ARG A 248 -8.66 -3.27 -9.62
C ARG A 248 -9.93 -2.45 -9.59
N VAL A 249 -10.97 -3.01 -8.99
CA VAL A 249 -12.23 -2.28 -8.76
C VAL A 249 -12.02 -0.95 -8.04
N LYS A 250 -12.77 0.07 -8.48
CA LYS A 250 -12.82 1.42 -7.89
C LYS A 250 -14.03 1.51 -6.96
N SER A 251 -13.98 0.76 -5.87
CA SER A 251 -15.11 0.50 -4.99
C SER A 251 -15.69 1.77 -4.33
N ASP A 252 -17.02 1.88 -4.33
CA ASP A 252 -17.81 2.80 -3.50
C ASP A 252 -18.82 2.05 -2.59
N HIS A 253 -18.72 0.72 -2.54
CA HIS A 253 -19.60 -0.22 -1.83
C HIS A 253 -21.02 -0.29 -2.41
N ALA A 254 -21.17 -0.02 -3.72
CA ALA A 254 -22.41 -0.19 -4.47
C ALA A 254 -22.41 -1.51 -5.26
N ASN A 255 -23.01 -1.52 -6.45
CA ASN A 255 -23.17 -2.71 -7.30
C ASN A 255 -22.85 -2.47 -8.79
N ALA A 256 -22.27 -1.32 -9.16
CA ALA A 256 -21.87 -1.07 -10.53
C ALA A 256 -20.74 -2.02 -10.96
N VAL A 257 -20.74 -2.42 -12.24
CA VAL A 257 -19.78 -3.36 -12.82
C VAL A 257 -19.08 -2.73 -14.02
N CYS A 258 -17.76 -2.70 -14.00
CA CYS A 258 -16.93 -2.32 -15.15
C CYS A 258 -16.76 -3.50 -16.12
N ILE A 259 -16.95 -3.23 -17.42
CA ILE A 259 -16.77 -4.22 -18.48
C ILE A 259 -15.51 -3.82 -19.25
N MET A 260 -14.48 -4.66 -19.23
CA MET A 260 -13.22 -4.35 -19.89
C MET A 260 -13.40 -4.16 -21.41
N GLY A 261 -12.88 -3.04 -21.92
CA GLY A 261 -13.05 -2.61 -23.31
C GLY A 261 -14.26 -1.70 -23.56
N LYS A 262 -15.04 -1.37 -22.53
CA LYS A 262 -16.10 -0.35 -22.58
C LYS A 262 -15.73 0.89 -21.76
N THR A 263 -16.57 1.92 -21.85
CA THR A 263 -16.45 3.12 -21.00
C THR A 263 -16.50 2.72 -19.54
N GLU A 264 -15.45 3.07 -18.81
CA GLU A 264 -15.31 2.77 -17.38
C GLU A 264 -16.18 3.73 -16.55
N PRO A 265 -16.99 3.23 -15.60
CA PRO A 265 -17.66 4.07 -14.61
C PRO A 265 -16.67 4.77 -13.66
N ASP A 266 -17.09 5.87 -13.03
CA ASP A 266 -16.27 6.58 -12.03
C ASP A 266 -15.92 5.68 -10.83
N SER A 267 -16.90 4.88 -10.40
CA SER A 267 -16.79 3.88 -9.34
C SER A 267 -17.51 2.59 -9.72
N TYR A 268 -16.99 1.47 -9.25
CA TYR A 268 -17.57 0.15 -9.47
C TYR A 268 -17.03 -0.85 -8.45
N ASP A 269 -17.88 -1.79 -8.07
CA ASP A 269 -17.55 -2.87 -7.13
C ASP A 269 -17.44 -4.22 -7.83
N GLY A 270 -17.80 -4.33 -9.12
CA GLY A 270 -17.55 -5.50 -9.96
C GLY A 270 -16.73 -5.14 -11.20
N ILE A 271 -15.94 -6.08 -11.71
CA ILE A 271 -15.21 -5.93 -12.97
C ILE A 271 -15.22 -7.27 -13.71
N VAL A 272 -15.40 -7.25 -15.03
CA VAL A 272 -15.49 -8.48 -15.86
C VAL A 272 -14.68 -8.35 -17.15
N THR A 273 -14.09 -9.45 -17.61
CA THR A 273 -13.31 -9.51 -18.86
C THR A 273 -13.38 -10.89 -19.52
N ASN A 274 -13.27 -10.94 -20.84
CA ASN A 274 -12.95 -12.14 -21.62
C ASN A 274 -11.59 -12.03 -22.35
N GLN A 275 -10.83 -10.97 -22.06
CA GLN A 275 -9.54 -10.69 -22.69
C GLN A 275 -8.41 -11.43 -21.98
N LYS A 276 -7.57 -12.11 -22.75
CA LYS A 276 -6.36 -12.80 -22.27
C LYS A 276 -5.31 -11.79 -21.83
N GLY A 277 -4.48 -12.16 -20.86
CA GLY A 277 -3.37 -11.33 -20.38
C GLY A 277 -3.76 -10.14 -19.50
N LEU A 278 -5.05 -9.82 -19.36
CA LEU A 278 -5.56 -8.86 -18.37
C LEU A 278 -5.78 -9.53 -17.02
N THR A 279 -5.35 -8.86 -15.95
CA THR A 279 -5.62 -9.29 -14.57
C THR A 279 -6.60 -8.34 -13.93
N ILE A 280 -7.72 -8.87 -13.46
CA ILE A 280 -8.71 -8.10 -12.72
C ILE A 280 -8.72 -8.51 -11.24
N ALA A 281 -9.01 -7.57 -10.35
CA ALA A 281 -8.95 -7.81 -8.91
C ALA A 281 -9.98 -7.04 -8.09
N ALA A 282 -10.37 -7.64 -6.96
CA ALA A 282 -11.19 -7.02 -5.92
C ALA A 282 -10.39 -6.90 -4.61
N PRO A 283 -10.41 -5.73 -3.94
CA PRO A 283 -9.79 -5.57 -2.63
C PRO A 283 -10.58 -6.34 -1.57
N GLY A 284 -9.87 -6.68 -0.49
CA GLY A 284 -10.44 -7.28 0.71
C GLY A 284 -9.68 -6.80 1.95
N ALA A 285 -10.45 -6.57 3.01
CA ALA A 285 -9.99 -6.37 4.38
C ALA A 285 -11.22 -6.41 5.29
N ASP A 286 -11.94 -7.54 5.21
CA ASP A 286 -13.24 -7.89 5.81
C ASP A 286 -14.39 -8.00 4.82
N CYS A 287 -14.53 -7.06 3.88
CA CYS A 287 -15.43 -7.26 2.73
C CYS A 287 -14.96 -8.45 1.89
N ILE A 288 -15.90 -9.13 1.22
CA ILE A 288 -15.61 -10.37 0.49
C ILE A 288 -15.04 -10.03 -0.90
N PRO A 289 -13.78 -10.39 -1.22
CA PRO A 289 -13.37 -10.48 -2.61
C PRO A 289 -13.99 -11.75 -3.21
N VAL A 290 -14.81 -11.60 -4.24
CA VAL A 290 -15.47 -12.70 -4.95
C VAL A 290 -14.85 -12.84 -6.33
N LEU A 291 -14.44 -14.04 -6.71
CA LEU A 291 -13.92 -14.34 -8.04
C LEU A 291 -14.93 -15.18 -8.82
N PHE A 292 -15.08 -14.88 -10.10
CA PHE A 292 -15.99 -15.55 -11.03
C PHE A 292 -15.21 -16.06 -12.22
N ALA A 293 -15.48 -17.28 -12.66
CA ALA A 293 -14.84 -17.89 -13.82
C ALA A 293 -15.84 -18.71 -14.63
N ASP A 294 -15.93 -18.46 -15.93
CA ASP A 294 -16.62 -19.32 -16.88
C ASP A 294 -15.56 -20.02 -17.75
N PRO A 295 -15.26 -21.31 -17.52
CA PRO A 295 -14.26 -22.04 -18.30
C PRO A 295 -14.72 -22.35 -19.73
N VAL A 296 -16.02 -22.33 -20.01
CA VAL A 296 -16.60 -22.62 -21.33
C VAL A 296 -16.45 -21.42 -22.24
N ARG A 297 -16.86 -20.24 -21.78
CA ARG A 297 -16.74 -18.97 -22.51
C ARG A 297 -15.39 -18.28 -22.35
N LYS A 298 -14.56 -18.76 -21.42
CA LYS A 298 -13.26 -18.14 -21.07
C LYS A 298 -13.44 -16.68 -20.70
N ALA A 299 -14.34 -16.43 -19.76
CA ALA A 299 -14.57 -15.12 -19.16
C ALA A 299 -14.36 -15.19 -17.65
N CYS A 300 -13.96 -14.09 -17.04
CA CYS A 300 -13.82 -14.00 -15.59
C CYS A 300 -14.32 -12.66 -15.06
N GLY A 301 -14.57 -12.65 -13.75
CA GLY A 301 -14.98 -11.47 -13.00
C GLY A 301 -14.33 -11.43 -11.62
N ALA A 302 -14.26 -10.23 -11.05
CA ALA A 302 -13.92 -10.00 -9.66
C ALA A 302 -14.89 -8.97 -9.08
N ALA A 303 -15.37 -9.21 -7.85
CA ALA A 303 -16.25 -8.27 -7.16
C ALA A 303 -15.85 -8.07 -5.70
N HIS A 304 -16.01 -6.83 -5.23
CA HIS A 304 -15.90 -6.45 -3.84
C HIS A 304 -17.29 -6.42 -3.21
N SER A 305 -17.62 -7.45 -2.43
CA SER A 305 -18.91 -7.60 -1.78
C SER A 305 -18.80 -7.29 -0.29
N GLY A 306 -18.90 -6.00 0.05
CA GLY A 306 -19.17 -5.56 1.42
C GLY A 306 -20.62 -5.81 1.83
N TRP A 307 -21.01 -5.46 3.05
CA TRP A 307 -22.39 -5.68 3.51
C TRP A 307 -23.43 -4.93 2.65
N LYS A 308 -23.16 -3.66 2.29
CA LYS A 308 -24.03 -2.88 1.38
C LYS A 308 -24.07 -3.48 -0.02
N GLY A 309 -22.90 -3.75 -0.61
CA GLY A 309 -22.80 -4.36 -1.93
C GLY A 309 -23.49 -5.73 -2.02
N THR A 310 -23.45 -6.51 -0.95
CA THR A 310 -24.16 -7.80 -0.84
C THR A 310 -25.68 -7.59 -0.93
N LEU A 311 -26.23 -6.65 -0.15
CA LEU A 311 -27.67 -6.32 -0.20
C LEU A 311 -28.09 -5.70 -1.55
N LEU A 312 -27.20 -4.96 -2.19
CA LEU A 312 -27.41 -4.40 -3.53
C LEU A 312 -27.16 -5.41 -4.66
N GLY A 313 -26.73 -6.63 -4.33
CA GLY A 313 -26.58 -7.72 -5.29
C GLY A 313 -25.37 -7.62 -6.22
N VAL A 314 -24.25 -7.00 -5.81
CA VAL A 314 -23.06 -6.82 -6.67
C VAL A 314 -22.53 -8.13 -7.27
N SER A 315 -22.59 -9.24 -6.52
CA SER A 315 -22.17 -10.55 -7.01
C SER A 315 -23.04 -11.03 -8.17
N MET A 316 -24.36 -10.87 -8.08
CA MET A 316 -25.27 -11.19 -9.17
C MET A 316 -25.21 -10.17 -10.31
N ALA A 317 -24.96 -8.89 -10.03
CA ALA A 317 -24.70 -7.90 -11.07
C ALA A 317 -23.47 -8.28 -11.91
N THR A 318 -22.42 -8.80 -11.26
CA THR A 318 -21.20 -9.29 -11.92
C THR A 318 -21.49 -10.52 -12.79
N VAL A 319 -22.25 -11.48 -12.28
CA VAL A 319 -22.74 -12.65 -13.05
C VAL A 319 -23.54 -12.20 -14.26
N ASN A 320 -24.51 -11.30 -14.07
CA ASN A 320 -25.36 -10.80 -15.15
C ASN A 320 -24.55 -10.10 -16.23
N ALA A 321 -23.51 -9.32 -15.87
CA ALA A 321 -22.60 -8.72 -16.83
C ALA A 321 -21.84 -9.77 -17.64
N MET A 322 -21.34 -10.84 -17.01
CA MET A 322 -20.70 -11.95 -17.74
C MET A 322 -21.67 -12.62 -18.72
N VAL A 323 -22.92 -12.86 -18.31
CA VAL A 323 -23.96 -13.46 -19.15
C VAL A 323 -24.31 -12.55 -20.34
N SER A 324 -24.55 -11.26 -20.09
CA SER A 324 -24.98 -10.32 -21.13
C SER A 324 -23.86 -9.99 -22.11
N GLU A 325 -22.62 -9.84 -21.62
CA GLU A 325 -21.50 -9.36 -22.44
C GLU A 325 -20.73 -10.48 -23.13
N TYR A 326 -20.62 -11.65 -22.51
CA TYR A 326 -19.79 -12.74 -22.99
C TYR A 326 -20.58 -14.02 -23.29
N CYS A 327 -21.92 -13.93 -23.22
CA CYS A 327 -22.83 -15.05 -23.43
C CYS A 327 -22.53 -16.25 -22.52
N CYS A 328 -22.01 -15.97 -21.32
CA CYS A 328 -21.84 -16.97 -20.27
C CYS A 328 -23.18 -17.62 -19.94
N ASN A 329 -23.13 -18.90 -19.61
CA ASN A 329 -24.28 -19.58 -19.04
C ASN A 329 -24.10 -19.58 -17.53
N VAL A 330 -25.12 -19.15 -16.80
CA VAL A 330 -25.07 -19.07 -15.32
C VAL A 330 -24.68 -20.40 -14.68
N LYS A 331 -25.06 -21.53 -15.30
CA LYS A 331 -24.73 -22.87 -14.80
C LYS A 331 -23.27 -23.28 -15.01
N ASP A 332 -22.53 -22.59 -15.87
CA ASP A 332 -21.12 -22.84 -16.14
C ASP A 332 -20.20 -21.90 -15.34
N ILE A 333 -20.76 -20.88 -14.68
CA ILE A 333 -20.00 -19.92 -13.87
C ILE A 333 -19.65 -20.55 -12.53
N LEU A 334 -18.35 -20.55 -12.24
CA LEU A 334 -17.75 -20.92 -10.96
C LEU A 334 -17.52 -19.67 -10.12
N VAL A 335 -17.84 -19.74 -8.83
CA VAL A 335 -17.76 -18.61 -7.91
C VAL A 335 -16.99 -19.01 -6.66
N VAL A 336 -16.01 -18.18 -6.29
CA VAL A 336 -15.18 -18.41 -5.12
C VAL A 336 -15.20 -17.18 -4.23
N LEU A 337 -15.67 -17.34 -3.00
CA LEU A 337 -15.61 -16.30 -1.97
C LEU A 337 -14.27 -16.39 -1.25
N GLY A 338 -13.52 -15.29 -1.23
CA GLY A 338 -12.23 -15.24 -0.57
C GLY A 338 -12.28 -14.94 0.93
N PRO A 339 -11.10 -14.79 1.57
CA PRO A 339 -10.98 -14.35 2.96
C PRO A 339 -11.73 -13.04 3.21
N SER A 340 -12.58 -13.05 4.24
CA SER A 340 -13.47 -11.95 4.62
C SER A 340 -13.75 -11.99 6.12
N VAL A 341 -14.48 -11.05 6.71
CA VAL A 341 -14.90 -11.20 8.11
C VAL A 341 -16.01 -12.25 8.19
N GLY A 342 -15.88 -13.17 9.13
CA GLY A 342 -16.85 -14.26 9.33
C GLY A 342 -17.94 -13.92 10.36
N PRO A 343 -18.99 -14.75 10.44
CA PRO A 343 -20.08 -14.60 11.42
C PRO A 343 -19.63 -14.80 12.88
N CYS A 344 -18.39 -15.26 13.10
CA CYS A 344 -17.77 -15.31 14.42
C CYS A 344 -17.39 -13.92 14.97
N CYS A 345 -17.20 -12.93 14.09
CA CYS A 345 -16.72 -11.59 14.47
C CYS A 345 -17.67 -10.48 14.03
N TYR A 346 -18.26 -10.59 12.84
CA TYR A 346 -18.94 -9.46 12.22
C TYR A 346 -20.29 -9.17 12.85
N LYS A 347 -20.50 -7.90 13.24
CA LYS A 347 -21.75 -7.40 13.80
C LYS A 347 -22.21 -6.18 13.04
N LEU A 348 -23.52 -6.02 12.93
CA LEU A 348 -24.17 -4.81 12.42
C LEU A 348 -25.25 -4.34 13.40
N PRO A 349 -25.69 -3.08 13.31
CA PRO A 349 -26.90 -2.63 14.00
C PRO A 349 -28.10 -3.48 13.58
N HIS A 350 -29.01 -3.70 14.52
CA HIS A 350 -30.22 -4.51 14.34
C HIS A 350 -31.00 -4.19 13.04
N GLU A 351 -31.13 -2.91 12.69
CA GLU A 351 -31.87 -2.50 11.47
C GLU A 351 -31.24 -3.05 10.19
N SER A 352 -29.91 -3.05 10.09
CA SER A 352 -29.22 -3.67 8.94
C SER A 352 -29.31 -5.19 8.96
N ALA A 353 -29.39 -5.80 10.16
CA ALA A 353 -29.52 -7.25 10.30
C ALA A 353 -30.85 -7.79 9.75
N LYS A 354 -31.93 -7.00 9.82
CA LYS A 354 -33.25 -7.38 9.27
C LYS A 354 -33.18 -7.74 7.79
N GLU A 355 -32.43 -6.98 6.99
CA GLU A 355 -32.29 -7.24 5.56
C GLU A 355 -31.61 -8.59 5.30
N PHE A 356 -30.57 -8.93 6.07
CA PHE A 356 -29.91 -10.23 5.97
C PHE A 356 -30.81 -11.38 6.44
N HIS A 357 -31.61 -11.17 7.48
CA HIS A 357 -32.57 -12.18 7.96
C HIS A 357 -33.67 -12.49 6.94
N ARG A 358 -34.07 -11.49 6.12
CA ARG A 358 -35.02 -11.70 5.02
C ARG A 358 -34.45 -12.53 3.87
N ILE A 359 -33.15 -12.44 3.62
CA ILE A 359 -32.46 -13.29 2.62
C ILE A 359 -32.47 -14.75 3.10
N ASP A 360 -32.01 -14.98 4.34
CA ASP A 360 -32.11 -16.27 5.02
C ASP A 360 -31.97 -16.03 6.53
N PRO A 361 -32.91 -16.53 7.37
CA PRO A 361 -32.83 -16.40 8.82
C PRO A 361 -31.49 -16.86 9.41
N LYS A 362 -30.83 -17.85 8.80
CA LYS A 362 -29.52 -18.37 9.24
C LYS A 362 -28.36 -17.40 9.00
N CYS A 363 -28.57 -16.32 8.22
CA CYS A 363 -27.57 -15.26 8.06
C CYS A 363 -27.38 -14.43 9.33
N VAL A 364 -28.29 -14.52 10.31
CA VAL A 364 -28.23 -13.69 11.51
C VAL A 364 -28.27 -14.54 12.77
N ARG A 365 -27.29 -14.34 13.66
CA ARG A 365 -27.27 -14.93 15.00
C ARG A 365 -27.52 -13.84 16.04
N LEU A 366 -28.28 -14.21 17.08
CA LEU A 366 -28.74 -13.27 18.12
C LEU A 366 -29.57 -12.14 17.52
N PHE A 367 -30.58 -12.49 16.72
CA PHE A 367 -31.38 -11.56 15.94
C PHE A 367 -31.93 -10.41 16.80
N ASP A 368 -32.51 -10.68 17.97
CA ASP A 368 -33.10 -9.64 18.83
C ASP A 368 -32.09 -8.77 19.61
N SER A 369 -30.79 -8.98 19.41
CA SER A 369 -29.76 -8.17 20.07
C SER A 369 -29.57 -6.82 19.38
N ALA A 370 -29.06 -5.82 20.10
CA ALA A 370 -28.74 -4.52 19.50
C ALA A 370 -27.64 -4.59 18.42
N SER A 371 -26.78 -5.62 18.48
CA SER A 371 -25.68 -5.86 17.53
C SER A 371 -25.58 -7.33 17.12
N PRO A 372 -26.51 -7.83 16.29
CA PRO A 372 -26.52 -9.22 15.84
C PRO A 372 -25.27 -9.56 15.03
N TYR A 373 -24.88 -10.84 15.08
CA TYR A 373 -23.80 -11.34 14.24
C TYR A 373 -24.34 -11.65 12.85
N ILE A 374 -23.62 -11.23 11.82
CA ILE A 374 -24.05 -11.32 10.42
C ILE A 374 -23.12 -12.21 9.62
N ASP A 375 -23.71 -13.13 8.88
CA ASP A 375 -23.06 -13.98 7.89
C ASP A 375 -23.28 -13.42 6.47
N ILE A 376 -22.41 -12.49 6.08
CA ILE A 376 -22.42 -11.91 4.72
C ILE A 376 -22.05 -12.94 3.65
N ARG A 377 -21.32 -14.00 4.01
CA ARG A 377 -20.89 -15.07 3.09
C ARG A 377 -22.09 -15.93 2.71
N ARG A 378 -22.87 -16.34 3.72
CA ARG A 378 -24.12 -17.06 3.52
C ARG A 378 -25.13 -16.24 2.72
N ALA A 379 -25.29 -14.97 3.03
CA ALA A 379 -26.20 -14.11 2.25
C ALA A 379 -25.78 -14.05 0.78
N THR A 380 -24.48 -13.89 0.52
CA THR A 380 -23.93 -13.92 -0.85
C THR A 380 -24.20 -15.27 -1.54
N ARG A 381 -24.00 -16.39 -0.85
CA ARG A 381 -24.33 -17.74 -1.34
C ARG A 381 -25.78 -17.86 -1.77
N VAL A 382 -26.71 -17.54 -0.85
CA VAL A 382 -28.16 -17.68 -1.08
C VAL A 382 -28.60 -16.83 -2.28
N LEU A 383 -28.07 -15.62 -2.41
CA LEU A 383 -28.37 -14.75 -3.56
C LEU A 383 -27.82 -15.31 -4.88
N LEU A 384 -26.61 -15.89 -4.88
CA LEU A 384 -26.01 -16.54 -6.06
C LEU A 384 -26.81 -17.77 -6.50
N GLU A 385 -27.17 -18.65 -5.55
CA GLU A 385 -27.99 -19.84 -5.82
C GLU A 385 -29.37 -19.45 -6.34
N SER A 386 -30.02 -18.46 -5.71
CA SER A 386 -31.31 -17.91 -6.18
C SER A 386 -31.21 -17.29 -7.56
N GLY A 387 -30.04 -16.78 -7.92
CA GLY A 387 -29.71 -16.24 -9.25
C GLY A 387 -29.38 -17.31 -10.30
N GLY A 388 -29.34 -18.59 -9.93
CA GLY A 388 -29.16 -19.73 -10.83
C GLY A 388 -27.75 -20.29 -10.91
N ILE A 389 -26.79 -19.78 -10.11
CA ILE A 389 -25.48 -20.44 -9.96
C ILE A 389 -25.70 -21.78 -9.25
N LEU A 390 -25.08 -22.84 -9.76
CA LEU A 390 -25.21 -24.16 -9.15
C LEU A 390 -24.51 -24.20 -7.78
N PRO A 391 -25.11 -24.80 -6.72
CA PRO A 391 -24.49 -24.86 -5.40
C PRO A 391 -23.07 -25.46 -5.41
N GLU A 392 -22.84 -26.49 -6.22
CA GLU A 392 -21.53 -27.14 -6.43
C GLU A 392 -20.49 -26.23 -7.10
N ASN A 393 -20.94 -25.17 -7.77
CA ASN A 393 -20.09 -24.17 -8.41
C ASN A 393 -19.78 -22.99 -7.49
N ILE A 394 -20.16 -23.04 -6.21
CA ILE A 394 -19.83 -22.00 -5.25
C ILE A 394 -18.91 -22.57 -4.17
N GLN A 395 -17.73 -21.96 -4.00
CA GLN A 395 -16.83 -22.24 -2.88
C GLN A 395 -16.86 -21.08 -1.87
N ASP A 396 -17.14 -21.39 -0.62
CA ASP A 396 -17.06 -20.46 0.53
C ASP A 396 -16.51 -21.17 1.78
N ASP A 397 -16.94 -20.78 2.99
CA ASP A 397 -16.55 -21.40 4.25
C ASP A 397 -17.36 -22.66 4.62
N SER A 398 -18.30 -23.10 3.78
CA SER A 398 -18.96 -24.41 3.90
C SER A 398 -18.06 -25.59 3.56
N VAL A 399 -16.91 -25.35 2.91
CA VAL A 399 -15.89 -26.38 2.67
C VAL A 399 -15.24 -26.78 3.99
N THR A 400 -15.55 -28.01 4.44
CA THR A 400 -15.07 -28.56 5.72
C THR A 400 -13.64 -29.12 5.64
N ASP A 401 -13.15 -29.45 4.44
CA ASP A 401 -11.74 -29.81 4.26
C ASP A 401 -10.85 -28.57 4.48
N HIS A 402 -10.16 -28.54 5.61
CA HIS A 402 -9.27 -27.46 6.00
C HIS A 402 -8.13 -27.21 5.01
N ASN A 403 -7.74 -28.20 4.21
CA ASN A 403 -6.70 -28.03 3.19
C ASN A 403 -7.22 -27.34 1.92
N GLN A 404 -8.54 -27.32 1.72
CA GLN A 404 -9.19 -26.69 0.57
C GLN A 404 -9.94 -25.41 0.94
N ASN A 405 -10.21 -25.18 2.22
CA ASN A 405 -10.86 -23.96 2.68
C ASN A 405 -9.91 -22.76 2.57
N ILE A 406 -10.35 -21.76 1.81
CA ILE A 406 -9.64 -20.49 1.63
C ILE A 406 -10.44 -19.29 2.15
N THR A 407 -11.63 -19.52 2.70
CA THR A 407 -12.60 -18.49 3.13
C THR A 407 -12.42 -18.18 4.63
N PHE A 408 -11.18 -17.88 5.00
CA PHE A 408 -10.80 -17.62 6.40
C PHE A 408 -11.43 -16.34 6.94
N CYS A 409 -11.72 -16.29 8.24
CA CYS A 409 -12.10 -15.05 8.91
C CYS A 409 -10.88 -14.12 9.05
N THR A 410 -10.88 -13.00 8.33
CA THR A 410 -9.78 -12.01 8.32
C THR A 410 -9.48 -11.45 9.70
N ALA A 411 -10.52 -11.22 10.51
CA ALA A 411 -10.38 -10.73 11.88
C ALA A 411 -9.72 -11.78 12.81
N CYS A 412 -10.05 -13.07 12.66
CA CYS A 412 -9.50 -14.16 13.49
C CYS A 412 -8.06 -14.55 13.14
N HIS A 413 -7.56 -14.20 11.96
CA HIS A 413 -6.23 -14.59 11.49
C HIS A 413 -5.34 -13.37 11.22
N PRO A 414 -4.93 -12.62 12.28
CA PRO A 414 -4.14 -11.39 12.15
C PRO A 414 -2.77 -11.60 11.50
N ASP A 415 -2.18 -12.79 11.61
CA ASP A 415 -0.90 -13.11 10.97
C ASP A 415 -1.03 -13.27 9.45
N LYS A 416 -2.23 -13.62 8.96
CA LYS A 416 -2.49 -13.90 7.54
C LYS A 416 -3.19 -12.76 6.81
N PHE A 417 -4.04 -11.98 7.47
CA PHE A 417 -4.89 -10.99 6.78
C PHE A 417 -4.96 -9.65 7.49
N TYR A 418 -5.16 -8.60 6.70
CA TYR A 418 -5.61 -7.31 7.20
C TYR A 418 -7.12 -7.38 7.49
N SER A 419 -7.56 -6.59 8.48
CA SER A 419 -8.97 -6.49 8.87
C SER A 419 -9.26 -5.08 9.34
N HIS A 420 -10.16 -4.37 8.65
CA HIS A 420 -10.62 -3.05 9.06
C HIS A 420 -11.36 -3.08 10.41
N PHE A 421 -12.17 -4.10 10.64
CA PHE A 421 -12.92 -4.37 11.86
C PHE A 421 -11.98 -4.51 13.07
N ARG A 422 -10.83 -5.16 12.89
CA ARG A 422 -9.82 -5.34 13.95
C ARG A 422 -8.88 -4.13 14.06
N ASP A 423 -8.36 -3.65 12.94
CA ASP A 423 -7.23 -2.71 12.88
C ASP A 423 -7.66 -1.23 12.73
N GLY A 424 -8.95 -0.96 12.54
CA GLY A 424 -9.53 0.37 12.41
C GLY A 424 -9.20 1.05 11.07
N ASN A 425 -9.13 2.38 11.07
CA ASN A 425 -9.09 3.20 9.83
C ASN A 425 -7.78 3.08 9.05
N ASN A 426 -6.69 2.68 9.69
CA ASN A 426 -5.38 2.57 9.05
C ASN A 426 -5.02 1.11 8.89
N PHE A 427 -5.57 0.45 7.87
CA PHE A 427 -5.39 -0.99 7.61
C PHE A 427 -4.78 -1.24 6.23
N GLY A 428 -3.96 -2.29 6.10
CA GLY A 428 -3.48 -2.76 4.80
C GLY A 428 -4.59 -3.43 4.01
N THR A 429 -4.38 -3.71 2.73
CA THR A 429 -5.43 -4.30 1.89
C THR A 429 -4.87 -5.48 1.10
N GLN A 430 -5.52 -6.64 1.28
CA GLN A 430 -5.30 -7.81 0.43
C GLN A 430 -6.21 -7.75 -0.80
N ILE A 431 -5.99 -8.62 -1.79
CA ILE A 431 -6.85 -8.71 -2.97
C ILE A 431 -7.19 -10.17 -3.31
N GLY A 432 -8.32 -10.37 -3.97
CA GLY A 432 -8.55 -11.51 -4.85
C GLY A 432 -8.30 -11.09 -6.30
N PHE A 433 -7.56 -11.87 -7.07
CA PHE A 433 -7.27 -11.59 -8.48
C PHE A 433 -7.59 -12.79 -9.37
N ILE A 434 -7.90 -12.51 -10.63
CA ILE A 434 -8.09 -13.53 -11.68
C ILE A 434 -7.69 -12.98 -13.06
N SER A 435 -7.12 -13.84 -13.90
CA SER A 435 -6.80 -13.56 -15.30
C SER A 435 -6.99 -14.81 -16.14
N ILE A 436 -7.25 -14.64 -17.44
CA ILE A 436 -7.29 -15.72 -18.41
C ILE A 436 -5.87 -15.91 -18.97
N LYS A 437 -5.38 -17.16 -18.97
CA LYS A 437 -4.07 -17.52 -19.54
C LYS A 437 -4.05 -17.32 -21.06
N ASP A 438 -2.86 -17.03 -21.58
CA ASP A 438 -2.62 -16.86 -23.02
C ASP A 438 -2.84 -18.14 -23.82
#